data_AF-A0A2D5XNW3-F1
#
_entry.id   AF-A0A2D5XNW3-F1
#
_cell.length_a   1.000
_cell.length_b   1.000
_cell.length_c   1.000
_cell.angle_alpha   90.00
_cell.angle_beta   90.00
_cell.angle_gamma   90.00
#
_symmetry.space_group_name_H-M   'P 1'
#
loop_
_entity.id
_entity.type
_entity.pdbx_description
1 polymer ?
#
loop_
_entity_poly.entity_id
_entity_poly.type
_entity_poly.pdbx_seq_one_letter_code
_entity_poly.pdbx_strand_id
1 'polypeptide(L)'
;MALLATTTPLTMNESQPNQDQLAVMRYADGELPTHEAQLMEERLAQEPALRKELAAYQTLEVLARNTAPPEPTDLEWQELRQGLGHRSLGALGWLLIGSACLAYCVWALGALLGWFDEPHPTIFVAGGMGLLLLTLLVLRERLAALPLDPYRKVKR
;
A
#
# COMPACT_ATOMS: atom_id res chain seq x y z
N MET A 1 21.08 16.01 54.19
CA MET A 1 21.03 14.77 53.38
C MET A 1 20.40 15.10 52.05
N ALA A 2 21.22 15.38 51.04
CA ALA A 2 20.77 15.61 49.66
C ALA A 2 21.53 14.61 48.77
N LEU A 3 20.81 13.61 48.26
CA LEU A 3 21.32 12.63 47.30
C LEU A 3 21.22 13.28 45.90
N LEU A 4 22.36 13.72 45.38
CA LEU A 4 22.52 14.17 44.01
C LEU A 4 22.33 12.97 43.07
N ALA A 5 21.24 12.98 42.31
CA ALA A 5 21.07 12.09 41.18
C ALA A 5 22.09 12.44 40.10
N THR A 6 23.11 11.61 39.95
CA THR A 6 24.02 11.65 38.80
C THR A 6 23.25 11.18 37.56
N THR A 7 22.65 12.12 36.84
CA THR A 7 22.25 11.94 35.44
C THR A 7 23.52 11.80 34.62
N THR A 8 23.93 10.56 34.36
CA THR A 8 24.96 10.25 33.36
C THR A 8 24.40 10.64 32.00
N PRO A 9 25.01 11.59 31.27
CA PRO A 9 24.56 11.93 29.93
C PRO A 9 24.77 10.71 29.02
N LEU A 10 23.70 10.29 28.33
CA LEU A 10 23.80 9.33 27.23
C LEU A 10 24.61 9.98 26.12
N THR A 11 25.92 9.77 26.12
CA THR A 11 26.77 10.09 24.98
C THR A 11 26.35 9.18 23.83
N MET A 12 25.49 9.69 22.95
CA MET A 12 25.21 9.08 21.65
C MET A 12 26.53 9.11 20.89
N ASN A 13 27.29 8.02 20.99
CA ASN A 13 28.47 7.83 20.17
C ASN A 13 27.96 7.62 18.74
N GLU A 14 27.89 8.69 17.95
CA GLU A 14 27.57 8.70 16.51
C GLU A 14 28.68 8.02 15.68
N SER A 15 29.29 6.97 16.22
CA SER A 15 30.24 6.14 15.48
C SER A 15 29.46 5.40 14.41
N GLN A 16 29.84 5.63 13.16
CA GLN A 16 29.29 4.94 12.00
C GLN A 16 29.33 3.41 12.25
N PRO A 17 28.22 2.68 12.02
CA PRO A 17 28.16 1.27 12.35
C PRO A 17 29.22 0.49 11.57
N ASN A 18 29.94 -0.37 12.27
CA ASN A 18 30.93 -1.24 11.66
C ASN A 18 30.23 -2.28 10.75
N GLN A 19 30.96 -2.89 9.82
CA GLN A 19 30.42 -3.89 8.88
C GLN A 19 29.72 -5.06 9.58
N ASP A 20 30.26 -5.50 10.72
CA ASP A 20 29.63 -6.55 11.53
C ASP A 20 28.27 -6.11 12.08
N GLN A 21 28.16 -4.85 12.52
CA GLN A 21 26.91 -4.30 13.05
C GLN A 21 25.86 -4.21 11.95
N LEU A 22 26.26 -3.75 10.75
CA LEU A 22 25.39 -3.72 9.56
C LEU A 22 24.93 -5.13 9.18
N ALA A 23 25.82 -6.12 9.24
CA ALA A 23 25.47 -7.50 8.93
C ALA A 23 24.49 -8.07 9.97
N VAL A 24 24.68 -7.77 11.26
CA VAL A 24 23.76 -8.18 12.33
C VAL A 24 22.39 -7.50 12.19
N MET A 25 22.35 -6.20 11.83
CA MET A 25 21.09 -5.51 11.54
C MET A 25 20.33 -6.17 10.38
N ARG A 26 21.02 -6.42 9.25
CA ARG A 26 20.42 -7.10 8.09
C ARG A 26 19.97 -8.52 8.42
N TYR A 27 20.68 -9.23 9.30
CA TYR A 27 20.26 -10.53 9.81
C TYR A 27 18.97 -10.43 10.62
N ALA A 28 18.89 -9.45 11.53
CA ALA A 28 17.70 -9.20 12.35
C ALA A 28 16.46 -8.90 11.50
N ASP A 29 16.61 -8.11 10.44
CA ASP A 29 15.53 -7.76 9.51
C ASP A 29 15.20 -8.87 8.48
N GLY A 30 15.99 -9.95 8.43
CA GLY A 30 15.82 -11.04 7.47
C GLY A 30 16.24 -10.69 6.03
N GLU A 31 17.07 -9.66 5.85
CA GLU A 31 17.52 -9.14 4.55
C GLU A 31 18.84 -9.78 4.05
N LEU A 32 19.39 -10.75 4.78
CA LEU A 32 20.57 -11.49 4.35
C LEU A 32 20.20 -12.62 3.37
N PRO A 33 20.93 -12.77 2.25
CA PRO A 33 20.83 -13.95 1.40
C PRO A 33 21.08 -15.24 2.19
N THR A 34 20.47 -16.34 1.78
CA THR A 34 20.53 -17.63 2.50
C THR A 34 21.95 -18.09 2.85
N HIS A 35 22.91 -17.89 1.96
CA HIS A 35 24.33 -18.22 2.19
C HIS A 35 24.98 -17.33 3.26
N GLU A 36 24.71 -16.02 3.24
CA GLU A 36 25.27 -15.08 4.23
C GLU A 36 24.61 -15.26 5.61
N ALA A 37 23.33 -15.63 5.65
CA ALA A 37 22.62 -15.96 6.87
C ALA A 37 23.22 -17.19 7.57
N GLN A 38 23.57 -18.25 6.83
CA GLN A 38 24.24 -19.44 7.38
C GLN A 38 25.61 -19.10 7.98
N LEU A 39 26.41 -18.31 7.28
CA LEU A 39 27.70 -17.83 7.81
C LEU A 39 27.52 -16.97 9.07
N MET A 40 26.47 -16.15 9.11
CA MET A 40 26.14 -15.37 10.31
C MET A 40 25.74 -16.27 11.49
N GLU A 41 24.99 -17.34 11.26
CA GLU A 41 24.64 -18.33 12.30
C GLU A 41 25.88 -19.01 12.90
N GLU A 42 26.82 -19.41 12.05
CA GLU A 42 28.10 -19.97 12.49
C GLU A 42 28.91 -18.97 13.34
N ARG A 43 28.95 -17.70 12.92
CA ARG A 43 29.61 -16.63 13.68
C ARG A 43 28.92 -16.35 15.00
N LEU A 44 27.59 -16.30 15.03
CA LEU A 44 26.81 -16.11 16.27
C LEU A 44 27.06 -17.25 17.27
N ALA A 45 27.28 -18.47 16.81
CA ALA A 45 27.64 -19.59 17.69
C ALA A 45 29.00 -19.41 18.37
N GLN A 46 29.97 -18.80 17.67
CA GLN A 46 31.36 -18.66 18.13
C GLN A 46 31.62 -17.32 18.84
N GLU A 47 30.92 -16.26 18.46
CA GLU A 47 31.18 -14.89 18.90
C GLU A 47 30.07 -14.38 19.84
N PRO A 48 30.27 -14.41 21.18
CA PRO A 48 29.25 -13.97 22.14
C PRO A 48 28.95 -12.47 22.08
N ALA A 49 29.86 -11.65 21.52
CA ALA A 49 29.64 -10.22 21.33
C ALA A 49 28.56 -9.95 20.28
N LEU A 50 28.59 -10.63 19.13
CA LEU A 50 27.58 -10.50 18.08
C LEU A 50 26.20 -10.93 18.55
N ARG A 51 26.13 -11.99 19.38
CA ARG A 51 24.84 -12.41 19.98
C ARG A 51 24.21 -11.36 20.87
N LYS A 52 25.02 -10.64 21.66
CA LYS A 52 24.51 -9.54 22.50
C LYS A 52 23.98 -8.40 21.65
N GLU A 53 24.65 -8.11 20.53
CA GLU A 53 24.23 -7.06 19.61
C GLU A 53 22.93 -7.42 18.89
N LEU A 54 22.81 -8.66 18.39
CA LEU A 54 21.57 -9.16 17.79
C LEU A 54 20.39 -9.08 18.79
N ALA A 55 20.61 -9.51 20.04
CA ALA A 55 19.59 -9.42 21.08
C ALA A 55 19.15 -7.97 21.37
N ALA A 56 20.07 -7.00 21.27
CA ALA A 56 19.74 -5.60 21.43
C ALA A 56 18.83 -5.10 20.28
N TYR A 57 19.14 -5.44 19.03
CA TYR A 57 18.28 -5.09 17.89
C TYR A 57 16.90 -5.74 17.98
N GLN A 58 16.82 -7.03 18.32
CA GLN A 58 15.54 -7.72 18.51
C GLN A 58 14.71 -7.08 19.64
N THR A 59 15.36 -6.65 20.72
CA THR A 59 14.68 -5.93 21.81
C THR A 59 14.12 -4.59 21.33
N LEU A 60 14.89 -3.85 20.53
CA LEU A 60 14.45 -2.59 19.94
C LEU A 60 13.29 -2.80 18.97
N GLU A 61 13.32 -3.85 18.15
CA GLU A 61 12.25 -4.21 17.22
C GLU A 61 10.95 -4.52 17.97
N VAL A 62 11.03 -5.33 19.04
CA VAL A 62 9.88 -5.64 19.90
C VAL A 62 9.34 -4.37 20.57
N LEU A 63 10.21 -3.49 21.05
CA LEU A 63 9.79 -2.23 21.64
C LEU A 63 9.11 -1.34 20.60
N ALA A 64 9.70 -1.18 19.42
CA ALA A 64 9.15 -0.39 18.32
C ALA A 64 7.76 -0.88 17.94
N ARG A 65 7.56 -2.20 17.77
CA ARG A 65 6.26 -2.81 17.48
C ARG A 65 5.20 -2.57 18.58
N ASN A 66 5.61 -2.55 19.85
CA ASN A 66 4.71 -2.34 20.98
C ASN A 66 4.43 -0.86 21.28
N THR A 67 5.33 0.04 20.88
CA THR A 67 5.16 1.50 21.07
C THR A 67 4.54 2.19 19.87
N ALA A 68 4.60 1.57 18.68
CA ALA A 68 3.91 2.07 17.51
C ALA A 68 2.40 2.05 17.80
N PRO A 69 1.71 3.21 17.79
CA PRO A 69 0.26 3.21 17.80
C PRO A 69 -0.23 2.35 16.63
N PRO A 70 -1.30 1.55 16.79
CA PRO A 70 -1.92 0.91 15.63
C PRO A 70 -2.23 2.00 14.62
N GLU A 71 -1.68 1.91 13.40
CA GLU A 71 -1.89 2.94 12.37
C GLU A 71 -3.40 3.08 12.12
N PRO A 72 -4.02 4.22 12.50
CA PRO A 72 -5.46 4.39 12.36
C PRO A 72 -5.89 4.38 10.88
N THR A 73 -4.95 4.61 9.97
CA THR A 73 -5.14 4.58 8.53
C THR A 73 -5.67 3.24 8.03
N ASP A 74 -5.16 2.10 8.48
CA ASP A 74 -5.49 0.81 7.85
C ASP A 74 -6.95 0.36 8.06
N LEU A 75 -7.54 0.71 9.21
CA LEU A 75 -8.95 0.45 9.51
C LEU A 75 -9.88 1.39 8.73
N GLU A 76 -9.56 2.68 8.66
CA GLU A 76 -10.32 3.66 7.86
C GLU A 76 -10.23 3.33 6.35
N TRP A 77 -9.08 2.87 5.87
CA TRP A 77 -8.90 2.38 4.49
C TRP A 77 -9.70 1.10 4.21
N GLN A 78 -9.85 0.20 5.19
CA GLN A 78 -10.70 -0.99 5.04
C GLN A 78 -12.18 -0.62 4.99
N GLU A 79 -12.65 0.29 5.83
CA GLU A 79 -14.05 0.74 5.83
C GLU A 79 -14.43 1.44 4.52
N LEU A 80 -13.52 2.25 3.94
CA LEU A 80 -13.69 2.83 2.61
C LEU A 80 -13.78 1.78 1.50
N ARG A 81 -12.99 0.69 1.57
CA ARG A 81 -13.03 -0.41 0.59
C ARG A 81 -14.27 -1.30 0.73
N GLN A 82 -14.84 -1.41 1.94
CA GLN A 82 -15.97 -2.30 2.23
C GLN A 82 -17.34 -1.66 2.00
N GLY A 83 -17.41 -0.42 1.52
CA GLY A 83 -18.67 0.22 1.11
C GLY A 83 -19.42 -0.62 0.09
N LEU A 84 -20.46 -1.34 0.53
CA LEU A 84 -21.32 -2.25 -0.26
C LEU A 84 -21.88 -1.62 -1.56
N GLY A 85 -21.90 -0.29 -1.67
CA GLY A 85 -22.27 0.42 -2.90
C GLY A 85 -21.25 0.34 -4.05
N HIS A 86 -19.96 0.06 -3.78
CA HIS A 86 -18.94 0.06 -4.83
C HIS A 86 -19.04 -1.12 -5.79
N ARG A 87 -19.31 -2.32 -5.29
CA ARG A 87 -19.34 -3.53 -6.15
C ARG A 87 -20.55 -3.52 -7.09
N SER A 88 -21.70 -3.06 -6.62
CA SER A 88 -22.93 -3.06 -7.43
C SER A 88 -22.95 -1.95 -8.48
N LEU A 89 -22.56 -0.71 -8.14
CA LEU A 89 -22.51 0.39 -9.11
C LEU A 89 -21.39 0.19 -10.14
N GLY A 90 -20.22 -0.30 -9.73
CA GLY A 90 -19.13 -0.64 -10.66
C GLY A 90 -19.55 -1.74 -11.64
N ALA A 91 -20.18 -2.81 -11.15
CA ALA A 91 -20.72 -3.87 -12.01
C ALA A 91 -21.78 -3.33 -12.98
N LEU A 92 -22.69 -2.45 -12.52
CA LEU A 92 -23.71 -1.84 -13.38
C LEU A 92 -23.10 -0.97 -14.48
N GLY A 93 -22.07 -0.17 -14.16
CA GLY A 93 -21.36 0.66 -15.13
C GLY A 93 -20.67 -0.18 -16.21
N TRP A 94 -19.98 -1.26 -15.82
CA TRP A 94 -19.37 -2.21 -16.75
C TRP A 94 -20.39 -2.95 -17.60
N LEU A 95 -21.55 -3.33 -17.03
CA LEU A 95 -22.64 -3.95 -17.80
C LEU A 95 -23.21 -2.97 -18.83
N LEU A 96 -23.41 -1.69 -18.49
CA LEU A 96 -23.87 -0.68 -19.46
C LEU A 96 -22.87 -0.53 -20.61
N ILE A 97 -21.58 -0.35 -20.32
CA ILE A 97 -20.55 -0.21 -21.36
C ILE A 97 -20.44 -1.47 -22.21
N GLY A 98 -20.44 -2.65 -21.57
CA GLY A 98 -20.41 -3.94 -22.27
C GLY A 98 -21.61 -4.10 -23.20
N SER A 99 -22.81 -3.75 -22.73
CA SER A 99 -24.03 -3.81 -23.54
C SER A 99 -24.01 -2.82 -24.71
N ALA A 100 -23.53 -1.59 -24.51
CA ALA A 100 -23.39 -0.59 -25.57
C ALA A 100 -22.36 -1.00 -26.62
N CYS A 101 -21.22 -1.57 -26.19
CA CYS A 101 -20.19 -2.10 -27.07
C CYS A 101 -20.73 -3.27 -27.92
N LEU A 102 -21.44 -4.22 -27.28
CA LEU A 102 -22.06 -5.34 -27.98
C LEU A 102 -23.10 -4.86 -29.00
N ALA A 103 -23.98 -3.93 -28.62
CA ALA A 103 -24.97 -3.34 -29.51
C ALA A 103 -24.32 -2.63 -30.71
N TYR A 104 -23.22 -1.92 -30.48
CA TYR A 104 -22.44 -1.27 -31.54
C TYR A 104 -21.81 -2.30 -32.49
N CYS A 105 -21.21 -3.38 -31.97
CA CYS A 105 -20.67 -4.45 -32.80
C CYS A 105 -21.73 -5.12 -33.67
N VAL A 106 -22.91 -5.39 -33.11
CA VAL A 106 -24.05 -5.97 -33.86
C VAL A 106 -24.52 -5.01 -34.96
N TRP A 107 -24.67 -3.73 -34.64
CA TRP A 107 -25.03 -2.71 -35.63
C TRP A 107 -23.98 -2.60 -36.74
N ALA A 108 -22.69 -2.51 -36.38
CA ALA A 108 -21.59 -2.39 -37.34
C ALA A 108 -21.51 -3.60 -38.28
N LEU A 109 -21.75 -4.81 -37.75
CA LEU A 109 -21.81 -6.03 -38.56
C LEU A 109 -23.00 -6.01 -39.53
N GLY A 110 -24.18 -5.58 -39.07
CA GLY A 110 -25.35 -5.43 -39.93
C GLY A 110 -25.18 -4.35 -41.00
N ALA A 111 -24.52 -3.24 -40.67
CA ALA A 111 -24.18 -2.19 -41.63
C ALA A 111 -23.22 -2.69 -42.73
N LEU A 112 -22.21 -3.49 -42.37
CA LEU A 112 -21.32 -4.14 -43.34
C LEU A 112 -22.07 -5.11 -44.28
N LEU A 113 -23.13 -5.73 -43.78
CA LEU A 113 -24.01 -6.62 -44.56
C LEU A 113 -25.10 -5.87 -45.33
N GLY A 114 -25.17 -4.53 -45.23
CA GLY A 114 -26.18 -3.70 -45.88
C GLY A 114 -27.58 -3.83 -45.26
N TRP A 115 -27.70 -4.31 -44.02
CA TRP A 115 -28.99 -4.44 -43.32
C TRP A 115 -29.44 -3.14 -42.64
N PHE A 116 -28.52 -2.20 -42.42
CA PHE A 116 -28.80 -0.94 -41.74
C PHE A 116 -28.10 0.23 -42.45
N ASP A 117 -28.83 1.33 -42.65
CA ASP A 117 -28.31 2.53 -43.32
C ASP A 117 -27.73 3.58 -42.36
N GLU A 118 -28.31 3.71 -41.15
CA GLU A 118 -27.88 4.72 -40.16
C GLU A 118 -27.70 4.16 -38.74
N PRO A 119 -26.75 4.70 -37.95
CA PRO A 119 -26.58 4.32 -36.55
C PRO A 119 -27.71 4.84 -35.68
N HIS A 120 -28.28 3.95 -34.86
CA HIS A 120 -29.36 4.32 -33.96
C HIS A 120 -28.82 5.20 -32.80
N PRO A 121 -29.39 6.39 -32.54
CA PRO A 121 -28.85 7.34 -31.56
C PRO A 121 -28.82 6.80 -30.12
N THR A 122 -29.64 5.80 -29.83
CA THR A 122 -29.72 5.12 -28.52
C THR A 122 -28.42 4.43 -28.13
N ILE A 123 -27.59 3.98 -29.09
CA ILE A 123 -26.30 3.33 -28.81
C ILE A 123 -25.33 4.33 -28.18
N PHE A 124 -25.27 5.56 -28.71
CA PHE A 124 -24.43 6.62 -28.19
C PHE A 124 -24.90 7.13 -26.82
N VAL A 125 -26.21 7.23 -26.61
CA VAL A 125 -26.78 7.60 -25.31
C VAL A 125 -26.46 6.55 -24.25
N ALA A 126 -26.58 5.25 -24.57
CA ALA A 126 -26.24 4.17 -23.65
C ALA A 126 -24.75 4.16 -23.30
N GLY A 127 -23.87 4.32 -24.30
CA GLY A 127 -22.42 4.40 -24.09
C GLY A 127 -22.01 5.62 -23.28
N GLY A 128 -22.56 6.80 -23.60
CA GLY A 128 -22.30 8.04 -22.87
C GLY A 128 -22.78 7.98 -21.43
N MET A 129 -23.96 7.42 -21.17
CA MET A 129 -24.48 7.22 -19.82
C MET A 129 -23.61 6.24 -19.01
N GLY A 130 -23.16 5.14 -19.63
CA GLY A 130 -22.23 4.19 -19.01
C GLY A 130 -20.90 4.84 -18.61
N LEU A 131 -20.31 5.64 -19.51
CA LEU A 131 -19.07 6.37 -19.26
C LEU A 131 -19.23 7.41 -18.14
N LEU A 132 -20.34 8.15 -18.15
CA LEU A 132 -20.64 9.16 -17.14
C LEU A 132 -20.81 8.52 -15.75
N LEU A 133 -21.52 7.39 -15.66
CA LEU A 133 -21.65 6.64 -14.40
C LEU A 133 -20.30 6.18 -13.85
N LEU A 134 -19.43 5.60 -14.68
CA LEU A 134 -18.08 5.21 -14.24
C LEU A 134 -17.24 6.41 -13.81
N THR A 135 -17.31 7.50 -14.56
CA THR A 135 -16.57 8.74 -14.25
C THR A 135 -17.00 9.30 -12.89
N LEU A 136 -18.30 9.36 -12.62
CA LEU A 136 -18.83 9.82 -11.33
C LEU A 136 -18.44 8.91 -10.18
N LEU A 137 -18.37 7.58 -10.42
CA LEU A 137 -17.93 6.62 -9.41
C LEU A 137 -16.45 6.84 -9.04
N VAL A 138 -15.57 6.95 -10.04
CA VAL A 138 -14.14 7.24 -9.84
C VAL A 138 -13.95 8.61 -9.19
N LEU A 139 -14.70 9.62 -9.60
CA LEU A 139 -14.62 10.95 -9.02
C LEU A 139 -15.03 10.94 -7.54
N ARG A 140 -16.11 10.24 -7.20
CA ARG A 140 -16.56 10.08 -5.82
C ARG A 140 -15.50 9.38 -4.95
N GLU A 141 -14.90 8.29 -5.45
CA GLU A 141 -13.80 7.59 -4.76
C GLU A 141 -12.63 8.53 -4.52
N ARG A 142 -12.24 9.27 -5.56
CA ARG A 142 -11.12 10.21 -5.46
C ARG A 142 -11.40 11.31 -4.45
N LEU A 143 -12.61 11.87 -4.44
CA LEU A 143 -13.04 12.89 -3.49
C LEU A 143 -13.10 12.36 -2.05
N ALA A 144 -13.53 11.11 -1.85
CA ALA A 144 -13.55 10.47 -0.54
C ALA A 144 -12.14 10.16 -0.01
N ALA A 145 -11.18 9.90 -0.89
CA ALA A 145 -9.77 9.65 -0.53
C ALA A 145 -8.96 10.94 -0.27
N LEU A 146 -9.38 12.10 -0.79
CA LEU A 146 -8.70 13.39 -0.58
C LEU A 146 -8.39 13.77 0.87
N PRO A 147 -9.27 13.55 1.87
CA PRO A 147 -8.95 13.87 3.26
C PRO A 147 -7.88 12.95 3.88
N LEU A 148 -7.69 11.74 3.34
CA LEU A 148 -6.70 10.78 3.82
C LEU A 148 -5.34 10.87 3.11
N ASP A 149 -5.19 11.74 2.10
CA ASP A 149 -3.96 11.85 1.32
C ASP A 149 -2.81 12.47 2.16
N PRO A 150 -1.76 11.69 2.52
CA PRO A 150 -0.66 12.16 3.36
C PRO A 150 0.18 13.25 2.67
N TYR A 151 0.21 13.27 1.34
CA TYR A 151 1.07 14.16 0.56
C TYR A 151 0.52 15.58 0.45
N ARG A 152 -0.72 15.82 0.88
CA ARG A 152 -1.36 17.15 0.83
C ARG A 152 -0.69 18.17 1.77
N LYS A 153 0.04 17.73 2.79
CA LYS A 153 0.66 18.60 3.81
C LYS A 153 2.11 18.98 3.50
N VAL A 154 2.69 18.54 2.39
CA VAL A 154 4.07 18.89 2.03
C VAL A 154 4.09 20.30 1.44
N LYS A 155 4.46 21.30 2.25
CA LYS A 155 4.81 22.64 1.75
C LYS A 155 6.20 22.58 1.13
N ARG A 156 6.33 23.02 -0.13
CA ARG A 156 7.62 23.30 -0.78
C ARG A 156 8.19 24.62 -0.31
#